data_AF-A0AAV7G3F8-F1
#
_entry.id   AF-A0AAV7G3F8-F1
#
_cell.length_a   1.000
_cell.length_b   1.000
_cell.length_c   1.000
_cell.angle_alpha   90.00
_cell.angle_beta   90.00
_cell.angle_gamma   90.00
#
_symmetry.space_group_name_H-M   'P 1'
#
loop_
_entity.id
_entity.type
_entity.pdbx_description
1 polymer ?
#
loop_
_entity_poly.entity_id
_entity_poly.type
_entity_poly.pdbx_seq_one_letter_code
_entity_poly.pdbx_strand_id
1 'polypeptide(L)'
;MDPPCSSTEPSPTQSLHNHTIAHPDPNGTSADLPATISLVQNLTELAESTLKSIYDFFSSTPTSSSFASGCLGRCPFDSRHLMPPESLFRHSLSCSSAPGSPLLDLGFLDNLQYPKSLKSEDQLLKENLFVRTLPEAEADICFSLEGELGEIYSNFFYKDCPGVVTTPEPDATSRTFTLPAILSTECANFINDRCEGSGYLVRKVGILPSDFWALRSEVEAWSNFPATYSFTALRVAVHLHMADELSLKRWAILNSPKFGILIDTAMRDHVVLLLKLCLKAVRTEAVCSLKLVLEKKGFLDPRVVRCDCPRLVGSLTWLASQISVLYGEVNGKFFVMGMLKESFLCTGRCLMLFRREEKSVIIDKNVMAGGSECSGMECKLEPSKPAENLEVKLHEPSDNSGCDKVFVSQVASAIAAFHERFLLEQRVKALRFTQPVARFKR
;
A
#
# COMPACT_ATOMS: atom_id res chain seq x y z
N MET A 1 -69.31 2.55 10.61
CA MET A 1 -69.67 3.10 9.28
C MET A 1 -68.41 3.67 8.70
N ASP A 2 -67.68 2.82 8.00
CA ASP A 2 -66.47 3.14 7.24
C ASP A 2 -66.87 3.67 5.86
N PRO A 3 -66.11 4.61 5.28
CA PRO A 3 -65.95 4.72 3.84
C PRO A 3 -64.57 4.18 3.41
N PRO A 4 -64.46 3.57 2.21
CA PRO A 4 -63.27 2.83 1.82
C PRO A 4 -62.18 3.78 1.28
N CYS A 5 -60.96 3.64 1.78
CA CYS A 5 -59.78 4.31 1.23
C CYS A 5 -59.02 3.30 0.37
N SER A 6 -59.15 3.41 -0.95
CA SER A 6 -58.57 2.52 -1.95
C SER A 6 -57.05 2.73 -2.09
N SER A 7 -56.31 1.63 -1.94
CA SER A 7 -54.90 1.46 -2.31
C SER A 7 -54.72 1.59 -3.83
N THR A 8 -53.78 2.44 -4.27
CA THR A 8 -53.33 2.46 -5.67
C THR A 8 -51.81 2.47 -5.70
N GLU A 9 -51.23 1.35 -6.13
CA GLU A 9 -49.82 1.22 -6.52
C GLU A 9 -49.55 2.00 -7.82
N PRO A 10 -48.38 2.63 -7.98
CA PRO A 10 -47.97 3.14 -9.28
C PRO A 10 -47.18 2.07 -10.05
N SER A 11 -47.84 1.45 -11.03
CA SER A 11 -47.17 0.71 -12.11
C SER A 11 -46.60 1.69 -13.15
N PRO A 12 -45.34 1.56 -13.59
CA PRO A 12 -44.79 2.41 -14.63
C PRO A 12 -45.18 1.89 -16.01
N THR A 13 -46.06 2.60 -16.70
CA THR A 13 -46.27 2.47 -18.15
C THR A 13 -45.58 3.65 -18.83
N GLN A 14 -44.34 3.43 -19.29
CA GLN A 14 -43.81 4.16 -20.45
C GLN A 14 -43.50 3.12 -21.52
N SER A 15 -44.22 3.26 -22.63
CA SER A 15 -44.18 2.38 -23.78
C SER A 15 -42.78 2.34 -24.38
N LEU A 16 -42.18 1.14 -24.44
CA LEU A 16 -41.16 0.87 -25.44
C LEU A 16 -41.80 1.10 -26.82
N HIS A 17 -41.23 2.02 -27.60
CA HIS A 17 -41.45 2.03 -29.03
C HIS A 17 -41.03 0.67 -29.58
N ASN A 18 -42.01 -0.09 -30.08
CA ASN A 18 -41.77 -1.28 -30.88
C ASN A 18 -41.05 -0.83 -32.16
N HIS A 19 -39.72 -0.95 -32.18
CA HIS A 19 -39.00 -1.05 -33.43
C HIS A 19 -39.33 -2.42 -34.03
N THR A 20 -40.29 -2.43 -34.95
CA THR A 20 -40.54 -3.56 -35.84
C THR A 20 -39.26 -3.84 -36.63
N ILE A 21 -38.49 -4.84 -36.21
CA ILE A 21 -37.38 -5.37 -37.01
C ILE A 21 -38.05 -6.16 -38.14
N ALA A 22 -38.08 -5.56 -39.33
CA ALA A 22 -38.37 -6.30 -40.56
C ALA A 22 -37.27 -7.36 -40.73
N HIS A 23 -37.64 -8.64 -40.70
CA HIS A 23 -36.79 -9.73 -41.18
C HIS A 23 -36.57 -9.53 -42.69
N PRO A 24 -35.33 -9.41 -43.19
CA PRO A 24 -35.08 -9.52 -44.60
C PRO A 24 -35.15 -11.01 -44.98
N ASP A 25 -36.00 -11.33 -45.96
CA ASP A 25 -35.99 -12.63 -46.65
C ASP A 25 -34.58 -12.94 -47.19
N PRO A 26 -34.14 -14.22 -47.16
CA PRO A 26 -32.81 -14.61 -47.57
C PRO A 26 -32.75 -14.74 -49.10
N ASN A 27 -32.77 -13.61 -49.81
CA ASN A 27 -32.40 -13.59 -51.22
C ASN A 27 -30.89 -13.37 -51.34
N GLY A 28 -30.25 -14.30 -52.04
CA GLY A 28 -28.81 -14.47 -52.12
C GLY A 28 -28.05 -13.21 -52.53
N THR A 29 -27.38 -12.61 -51.57
CA THR A 29 -26.19 -11.78 -51.78
C THR A 29 -25.03 -12.54 -51.18
N SER A 30 -24.00 -12.85 -51.99
CA SER A 30 -22.74 -13.39 -51.49
C SER A 30 -22.31 -12.56 -50.29
N ALA A 31 -22.05 -13.20 -49.16
CA ALA A 31 -21.49 -12.52 -47.99
C ALA A 31 -20.25 -11.73 -48.46
N ASP A 32 -20.36 -10.40 -48.46
CA ASP A 32 -19.28 -9.53 -48.90
C ASP A 32 -18.22 -9.56 -47.79
N LEU A 33 -17.34 -10.55 -47.91
CA LEU A 33 -16.29 -10.85 -46.96
C LEU A 33 -15.45 -9.60 -46.63
N PRO A 34 -15.06 -8.75 -47.60
CA PRO A 34 -14.44 -7.44 -47.33
C PRO A 34 -15.24 -6.53 -46.38
N ALA A 35 -16.56 -6.37 -46.60
CA ALA A 35 -17.40 -5.54 -45.75
C ALA A 35 -17.54 -6.12 -44.34
N THR A 36 -17.63 -7.45 -44.24
CA THR A 36 -17.65 -8.16 -42.95
C THR A 36 -16.33 -8.00 -42.19
N ILE A 37 -15.20 -8.09 -42.90
CA ILE A 37 -13.86 -7.87 -42.32
C ILE A 37 -13.73 -6.43 -41.83
N SER A 38 -14.16 -5.44 -42.62
CA SER A 38 -14.11 -4.02 -42.21
C SER A 38 -15.00 -3.73 -40.99
N LEU A 39 -16.18 -4.33 -40.92
CA LEU A 39 -17.05 -4.22 -39.74
C LEU A 39 -16.37 -4.79 -38.49
N VAL A 40 -15.76 -5.98 -38.59
CA VAL A 40 -15.04 -6.60 -37.47
C VAL A 40 -13.83 -5.75 -37.05
N GLN A 41 -13.10 -5.17 -38.00
CA GLN A 41 -12.00 -4.23 -37.71
C GLN A 41 -12.50 -3.00 -36.96
N ASN A 42 -13.55 -2.35 -37.45
CA ASN A 42 -14.13 -1.17 -36.79
C ASN A 42 -14.65 -1.49 -35.37
N LEU A 43 -15.29 -2.65 -35.19
CA LEU A 43 -15.75 -3.09 -33.87
C LEU A 43 -14.58 -3.39 -32.92
N THR A 44 -13.49 -3.95 -33.45
CA THR A 44 -12.28 -4.22 -32.68
C THR A 44 -11.62 -2.91 -32.25
N GLU A 45 -11.45 -1.96 -33.16
CA GLU A 45 -10.92 -0.62 -32.87
C GLU A 45 -11.78 0.13 -31.85
N LEU A 46 -13.11 0.06 -31.98
CA LEU A 46 -14.04 0.67 -31.02
C LEU A 46 -13.93 0.01 -29.64
N ALA A 47 -13.83 -1.32 -29.59
CA ALA A 47 -13.66 -2.06 -28.34
C ALA A 47 -12.33 -1.70 -27.66
N GLU A 48 -11.23 -1.63 -28.41
CA GLU A 48 -9.91 -1.22 -27.91
C GLU A 48 -9.92 0.23 -27.38
N SER A 49 -10.51 1.16 -28.14
CA SER A 49 -10.64 2.56 -27.74
C SER A 49 -11.50 2.72 -26.47
N THR A 50 -12.60 1.98 -26.37
CA THR A 50 -13.48 1.98 -25.20
C THR A 50 -12.77 1.41 -23.97
N LEU A 51 -12.10 0.26 -24.10
CA LEU A 51 -11.31 -0.35 -23.03
C LEU A 51 -10.19 0.58 -22.57
N LYS A 52 -9.53 1.26 -23.50
CA LYS A 52 -8.51 2.27 -23.18
C LYS A 52 -9.08 3.44 -22.38
N SER A 53 -10.21 4.00 -22.81
CA SER A 53 -10.85 5.10 -22.09
C SER A 53 -11.25 4.70 -20.66
N ILE A 54 -11.80 3.49 -20.49
CA ILE A 54 -12.16 2.95 -19.18
C ILE A 54 -10.90 2.72 -18.32
N TYR A 55 -9.83 2.17 -18.91
CA TYR A 55 -8.57 1.96 -18.22
C TYR A 55 -7.95 3.29 -17.77
N ASP A 56 -7.90 4.29 -18.65
CA ASP A 56 -7.38 5.61 -18.33
C ASP A 56 -8.20 6.25 -17.20
N PHE A 57 -9.52 6.11 -17.22
CA PHE A 57 -10.41 6.58 -16.16
C PHE A 57 -10.12 5.92 -14.80
N PHE A 58 -9.94 4.60 -14.76
CA PHE A 58 -9.65 3.87 -13.52
C PHE A 58 -8.20 4.06 -13.02
N SER A 59 -7.28 4.33 -13.94
CA SER A 59 -5.89 4.63 -13.64
C SER A 59 -5.73 6.07 -13.15
N SER A 60 -6.54 7.00 -13.65
CA SER A 60 -6.63 8.38 -13.17
C SER A 60 -7.37 8.42 -11.84
N THR A 61 -6.63 8.25 -10.74
CA THR A 61 -7.20 8.53 -9.41
C THR A 61 -7.10 10.04 -9.16
N PRO A 62 -8.08 10.71 -8.53
CA PRO A 62 -7.92 12.10 -8.07
C PRO A 62 -6.80 12.27 -7.02
N THR A 63 -6.27 11.18 -6.46
CA THR A 63 -5.06 11.12 -5.62
C THR A 63 -3.78 10.75 -6.40
N SER A 64 -3.90 10.45 -7.69
CA SER A 64 -2.83 9.94 -8.56
C SER A 64 -2.89 10.63 -9.91
N SER A 65 -2.82 11.95 -9.92
CA SER A 65 -2.51 12.69 -11.14
C SER A 65 -1.06 12.38 -11.52
N SER A 66 -0.86 11.66 -12.63
CA SER A 66 0.38 11.52 -13.39
C SER A 66 1.66 11.18 -12.59
N PHE A 67 2.18 9.98 -12.81
CA PHE A 67 3.52 9.53 -12.40
C PHE A 67 4.67 10.48 -12.83
N ALA A 68 4.42 11.51 -13.63
CA ALA A 68 5.41 12.45 -14.14
C ALA A 68 5.20 13.94 -13.73
N SER A 69 4.16 14.29 -12.96
CA SER A 69 4.01 15.65 -12.43
C SER A 69 3.81 15.61 -10.92
N GLY A 70 4.76 16.17 -10.18
CA GLY A 70 4.85 16.04 -8.73
C GLY A 70 3.55 16.45 -8.02
N CYS A 71 2.76 15.46 -7.58
CA CYS A 71 1.67 15.67 -6.64
C CYS A 71 2.21 16.37 -5.38
N LEU A 72 1.98 17.69 -5.31
CA LEU A 72 2.39 18.55 -4.22
C LEU A 72 1.47 18.32 -3.03
N GLY A 73 2.05 18.20 -1.84
CA GLY A 73 1.34 18.22 -0.57
C GLY A 73 0.94 19.65 -0.21
N ARG A 74 -0.24 19.79 0.41
CA ARG A 74 -0.72 21.05 0.99
C ARG A 74 -0.29 21.14 2.44
N CYS A 75 0.24 22.28 2.85
CA CYS A 75 0.50 22.53 4.26
C CYS A 75 -0.81 22.47 5.06
N PRO A 76 -0.82 21.82 6.24
CA PRO A 76 -2.02 21.75 7.09
C PRO A 76 -2.42 23.10 7.69
N PHE A 77 -1.50 24.08 7.72
CA PHE A 77 -1.73 25.39 8.32
C PHE A 77 -2.14 26.47 7.30
N ASP A 78 -1.76 26.30 6.03
CA ASP A 78 -2.18 27.20 4.94
C ASP A 78 -2.22 26.42 3.62
N SER A 79 -3.43 26.28 3.07
CA SER A 79 -3.66 25.53 1.83
C SER A 79 -2.97 26.09 0.60
N ARG A 80 -2.47 27.35 0.65
CA ARG A 80 -1.73 27.98 -0.43
C ARG A 80 -0.28 27.50 -0.50
N HIS A 81 0.26 26.98 0.59
CA HIS A 81 1.60 26.42 0.61
C HIS A 81 1.57 25.01 -0.01
N LEU A 82 2.16 24.89 -1.21
CA LEU A 82 2.32 23.64 -1.95
C LEU A 82 3.81 23.27 -2.01
N MET A 83 4.13 22.01 -1.71
CA MET A 83 5.50 21.51 -1.70
C MET A 83 5.56 20.01 -1.97
N PRO A 84 6.74 19.45 -2.28
CA PRO A 84 6.91 18.00 -2.32
C PRO A 84 6.51 17.35 -0.98
N PRO A 85 5.88 16.16 -0.98
CA PRO A 85 5.48 15.46 0.25
C PRO A 85 6.63 15.33 1.26
N GLU A 86 7.85 15.08 0.79
CA GLU A 86 9.06 14.90 1.59
C GLU A 86 9.43 16.16 2.39
N SER A 87 9.06 17.34 1.88
CA SER A 87 9.32 18.63 2.54
C SER A 87 8.21 19.02 3.54
N LEU A 88 7.06 18.33 3.53
CA LEU A 88 5.86 18.73 4.27
C LEU A 88 6.11 18.82 5.78
N PHE A 89 6.77 17.81 6.36
CA PHE A 89 7.07 17.81 7.79
C PHE A 89 7.99 18.97 8.18
N ARG A 90 9.12 19.13 7.48
CA ARG A 90 10.09 20.20 7.78
C ARG A 90 9.48 21.59 7.61
N HIS A 91 8.74 21.82 6.53
CA HIS A 91 8.01 23.07 6.31
C HIS A 91 7.03 23.35 7.45
N SER A 92 6.32 22.33 7.94
CA SER A 92 5.36 22.54 9.03
C SER A 92 6.00 23.10 10.30
N LEU A 93 7.26 22.76 10.58
CA LEU A 93 7.98 23.24 11.77
C LEU A 93 8.35 24.72 11.66
N SER A 94 8.70 25.19 10.45
CA SER A 94 9.11 26.57 10.17
C SER A 94 7.99 27.44 9.59
N CYS A 95 6.80 26.89 9.35
CA CYS A 95 5.70 27.61 8.71
C CYS A 95 5.21 28.77 9.58
N SER A 96 5.19 29.97 9.01
CA SER A 96 4.67 31.18 9.65
C SER A 96 3.17 31.12 9.95
N SER A 97 2.42 30.30 9.21
CA SER A 97 0.98 30.08 9.44
C SER A 97 0.69 29.05 10.53
N ALA A 98 1.72 28.36 11.06
CA ALA A 98 1.54 27.39 12.14
C ALA A 98 1.14 28.10 13.45
N PRO A 99 0.31 27.48 14.30
CA PRO A 99 -0.02 28.04 15.60
C PRO A 99 1.21 28.05 16.52
N GLY A 100 1.41 29.17 17.22
CA GLY A 100 2.59 29.41 18.05
C GLY A 100 3.71 30.13 17.29
N SER A 101 4.94 30.10 17.83
CA SER A 101 6.11 30.64 17.14
C SER A 101 6.72 29.62 16.18
N PRO A 102 7.12 30.01 14.96
CA PRO A 102 7.90 29.14 14.07
C PRO A 102 9.18 28.65 14.75
N LEU A 103 9.52 27.38 14.54
CA LEU A 103 10.75 26.80 15.07
C LEU A 103 11.91 27.13 14.13
N LEU A 104 12.73 28.10 14.52
CA LEU A 104 13.88 28.57 13.73
C LEU A 104 15.10 27.67 13.90
N ASP A 105 15.31 27.13 15.10
CA ASP A 105 16.36 26.15 15.37
C ASP A 105 15.78 24.73 15.32
N LEU A 106 16.22 23.98 14.31
CA LEU A 106 15.83 22.59 14.08
C LEU A 106 16.96 21.60 14.36
N GLY A 107 18.04 22.03 15.04
CA GLY A 107 19.19 21.17 15.36
C GLY A 107 18.83 19.96 16.23
N PHE A 108 17.70 20.00 16.95
CA PHE A 108 17.18 18.84 17.67
C PHE A 108 16.79 17.67 16.77
N LEU A 109 16.49 17.92 15.48
CA LEU A 109 16.17 16.85 14.52
C LEU A 109 17.39 15.98 14.18
N ASP A 110 18.61 16.53 14.29
CA ASP A 110 19.83 15.79 13.96
C ASP A 110 20.19 14.73 15.02
N ASN A 111 19.62 14.86 16.22
CA ASN A 111 19.78 13.90 17.31
C ASN A 111 18.78 12.72 17.22
N LEU A 112 17.88 12.71 16.24
CA LEU A 112 16.90 11.63 16.07
C LEU A 112 17.57 10.35 15.59
N GLN A 113 17.17 9.21 16.16
CA GLN A 113 17.69 7.88 15.86
C GLN A 113 16.88 7.18 14.79
N TYR A 114 15.55 7.33 14.79
CA TYR A 114 14.68 6.63 13.84
C TYR A 114 15.00 6.86 12.35
N PRO A 115 15.55 8.01 11.90
CA PRO A 115 15.97 8.16 10.51
C PRO A 115 17.10 7.22 10.08
N LYS A 116 17.82 6.63 11.04
CA LYS A 116 18.98 5.77 10.84
C LYS A 116 18.74 4.34 11.33
N SER A 117 17.56 4.02 11.87
CA SER A 117 17.30 2.74 12.54
C SER A 117 16.89 1.60 11.62
N LEU A 118 16.48 1.88 10.37
CA LEU A 118 16.28 0.85 9.36
C LEU A 118 17.63 0.42 8.77
N LYS A 119 17.97 -0.84 8.99
CA LYS A 119 19.20 -1.47 8.49
C LYS A 119 19.18 -1.58 6.97
N SER A 120 20.36 -1.50 6.36
CA SER A 120 20.53 -1.78 4.92
C SER A 120 20.38 -3.27 4.62
N GLU A 121 20.10 -3.62 3.37
CA GLU A 121 19.98 -5.03 2.94
C GLU A 121 21.22 -5.87 3.30
N ASP A 122 22.42 -5.31 3.12
CA ASP A 122 23.69 -5.97 3.50
C ASP A 122 23.82 -6.28 5.00
N GLN A 123 23.20 -5.46 5.85
CA GLN A 123 23.17 -5.68 7.29
C GLN A 123 22.12 -6.73 7.67
N LEU A 124 20.99 -6.76 6.95
CA LEU A 124 19.92 -7.74 7.17
C LEU A 124 20.33 -9.16 6.76
N LEU A 125 21.15 -9.30 5.72
CA LEU A 125 21.70 -10.59 5.29
C LEU A 125 22.58 -11.26 6.36
N LYS A 126 23.07 -10.50 7.35
CA LYS A 126 23.91 -10.97 8.44
C LYS A 126 23.12 -11.27 9.71
N GLU A 127 21.79 -11.10 9.70
CA GLU A 127 20.97 -11.36 10.88
C GLU A 127 20.78 -12.85 11.13
N ASN A 128 20.66 -13.18 12.42
CA ASN A 128 20.44 -14.55 12.85
C ASN A 128 19.06 -15.03 12.41
N LEU A 129 19.03 -16.28 11.94
CA LEU A 129 17.82 -17.03 11.68
C LEU A 129 17.36 -17.72 12.98
N PHE A 130 16.08 -17.62 13.28
CA PHE A 130 15.41 -18.32 14.36
C PHE A 130 14.81 -19.63 13.82
N VAL A 131 15.22 -20.76 14.40
CA VAL A 131 14.58 -22.05 14.17
C VAL A 131 13.52 -22.23 15.25
N ARG A 132 12.23 -22.25 14.88
CA ARG A 132 11.13 -22.55 15.81
C ARG A 132 10.64 -23.99 15.61
N THR A 133 10.55 -24.75 16.70
CA THR A 133 9.89 -26.06 16.73
C THR A 133 8.35 -25.89 16.80
N LEU A 134 7.62 -26.73 16.08
CA LEU A 134 6.17 -26.60 15.81
C LEU A 134 5.21 -26.37 17.01
N PRO A 135 5.46 -26.80 18.26
CA PRO A 135 4.51 -26.57 19.36
C PRO A 135 4.43 -25.11 19.85
N GLU A 136 5.43 -24.27 19.54
CA GLU A 136 5.49 -22.85 19.92
C GLU A 136 5.01 -21.90 18.79
N ALA A 137 4.57 -22.46 17.66
CA ALA A 137 4.26 -21.70 16.45
C ALA A 137 3.02 -20.79 16.57
N GLU A 138 2.23 -20.94 17.63
CA GLU A 138 1.03 -20.15 17.93
C GLU A 138 1.21 -19.19 19.12
N ALA A 139 2.38 -19.20 19.78
CA ALA A 139 2.65 -18.32 20.91
C ALA A 139 3.16 -16.95 20.44
N ASP A 140 2.56 -15.90 20.97
CA ASP A 140 2.99 -14.51 20.83
C ASP A 140 4.39 -14.32 21.43
N ILE A 141 5.22 -13.51 20.77
CA ILE A 141 6.60 -13.26 21.20
C ILE A 141 6.69 -11.86 21.79
N CYS A 142 7.21 -11.75 23.01
CA CYS A 142 7.51 -10.46 23.63
C CYS A 142 8.97 -10.09 23.38
N PHE A 143 9.21 -8.89 22.88
CA PHE A 143 10.55 -8.33 22.66
C PHE A 143 10.73 -7.10 23.54
N SER A 144 11.92 -6.95 24.12
CA SER A 144 12.34 -5.71 24.79
C SER A 144 12.86 -4.72 23.76
N LEU A 145 12.44 -3.46 23.92
CA LEU A 145 12.89 -2.29 23.17
C LEU A 145 13.96 -1.51 23.94
N GLU A 146 14.47 -2.04 25.05
CA GLU A 146 15.42 -1.33 25.92
C GLU A 146 16.75 -1.03 25.21
N GLY A 147 17.14 -1.86 24.24
CA GLY A 147 18.31 -1.61 23.39
C GLY A 147 18.11 -0.46 22.41
N GLU A 148 16.90 -0.30 21.87
CA GLU A 148 16.54 0.73 20.89
C GLU A 148 16.10 2.04 21.55
N LEU A 149 15.54 2.00 22.75
CA LEU A 149 15.00 3.15 23.48
C LEU A 149 15.93 3.69 24.58
N GLY A 150 16.93 2.92 25.03
CA GLY A 150 17.77 3.26 26.17
C GLY A 150 18.56 4.58 26.02
N GLU A 151 18.98 4.92 24.80
CA GLU A 151 19.65 6.19 24.50
C GLU A 151 18.68 7.37 24.33
N ILE A 152 17.43 7.09 23.94
CA ILE A 152 16.41 8.10 23.63
C ILE A 152 15.89 8.74 24.92
N TYR A 153 15.60 7.93 25.95
CA TYR A 153 15.10 8.44 27.23
C TYR A 153 16.18 9.13 28.09
N SER A 154 17.46 8.83 27.86
CA SER A 154 18.57 9.39 28.65
C SER A 154 19.09 10.73 28.10
N ASN A 155 19.08 10.95 26.78
CA ASN A 155 19.78 12.08 26.17
C ASN A 155 18.89 13.11 25.45
N PHE A 156 17.62 12.82 25.18
CA PHE A 156 16.81 13.68 24.31
C PHE A 156 16.51 15.07 24.91
N PHE A 157 16.38 15.19 26.23
CA PHE A 157 15.96 16.43 26.91
C PHE A 157 17.09 17.22 27.59
N TYR A 158 18.31 16.68 27.71
CA TYR A 158 19.29 17.19 28.71
C TYR A 158 20.60 17.76 28.16
N LYS A 159 20.80 17.81 26.84
CA LYS A 159 22.11 18.16 26.25
C LYS A 159 22.64 19.56 26.65
N ASP A 160 21.77 20.46 27.14
CA ASP A 160 22.13 21.84 27.55
C ASP A 160 21.44 22.31 28.86
N CYS A 161 21.01 21.40 29.74
CA CYS A 161 20.31 21.78 30.98
C CYS A 161 21.24 21.75 32.21
N PRO A 162 21.36 22.82 33.01
CA PRO A 162 22.25 22.89 34.18
C PRO A 162 21.78 22.08 35.40
N GLY A 163 20.70 21.31 35.30
CA GLY A 163 20.17 20.51 36.40
C GLY A 163 19.52 19.21 35.91
N VAL A 164 19.75 18.13 36.64
CA VAL A 164 19.12 16.82 36.44
C VAL A 164 17.65 16.95 36.84
N VAL A 165 16.77 17.10 35.87
CA VAL A 165 15.35 16.82 36.08
C VAL A 165 15.20 15.33 35.79
N THR A 166 14.78 14.54 36.76
CA THR A 166 14.40 13.16 36.51
C THR A 166 13.02 13.19 35.85
N THR A 167 12.93 12.84 34.57
CA THR A 167 11.64 12.47 33.99
C THR A 167 11.16 11.20 34.69
N PRO A 168 9.86 11.07 35.02
CA PRO A 168 9.32 9.80 35.50
C PRO A 168 9.69 8.72 34.48
N GLU A 169 10.21 7.58 34.96
CA GLU A 169 10.54 6.46 34.08
C GLU A 169 9.30 6.13 33.26
N PRO A 170 9.44 5.97 31.93
CA PRO A 170 8.33 5.50 31.12
C PRO A 170 7.92 4.10 31.63
N ASP A 171 6.61 3.88 31.73
CA ASP A 171 6.04 2.62 32.23
C ASP A 171 6.71 1.41 31.56
N ALA A 172 6.94 0.33 32.31
CA ALA A 172 7.58 -0.89 31.80
C ALA A 172 6.90 -1.46 30.54
N THR A 173 5.61 -1.15 30.34
CA THR A 173 4.81 -1.51 29.15
C THR A 173 5.26 -0.78 27.87
N SER A 174 5.87 0.40 27.94
CA SER A 174 6.38 1.11 26.75
C SER A 174 7.76 0.64 26.30
N ARG A 175 8.39 -0.26 27.07
CA ARG A 175 9.72 -0.82 26.76
C ARG A 175 9.65 -2.22 26.16
N THR A 176 8.46 -2.74 25.92
CA THR A 176 8.29 -4.06 25.28
C THR A 176 7.21 -3.98 24.22
N PHE A 177 7.29 -4.86 23.22
CA PHE A 177 6.18 -5.08 22.31
C PHE A 177 5.92 -6.57 22.15
N THR A 178 4.65 -6.90 21.96
CA THR A 178 4.21 -8.25 21.64
C THR A 178 4.02 -8.37 20.14
N LEU A 179 4.71 -9.31 19.51
CA LEU A 179 4.53 -9.70 18.13
C LEU A 179 3.63 -10.94 18.06
N PRO A 180 2.39 -10.82 17.55
CA PRO A 180 1.48 -11.93 17.45
C PRO A 180 2.04 -13.08 16.61
N ALA A 181 1.69 -14.31 16.95
CA ALA A 181 2.14 -15.49 16.21
C ALA A 181 1.88 -15.37 14.70
N ILE A 182 0.69 -14.87 14.32
CA ILE A 182 0.25 -14.63 12.93
C ILE A 182 1.18 -13.71 12.13
N LEU A 183 1.92 -12.81 12.79
CA LEU A 183 2.89 -11.91 12.18
C LEU A 183 4.32 -12.42 12.33
N SER A 184 4.66 -13.00 13.49
CA SER A 184 6.00 -13.54 13.74
C SER A 184 6.41 -14.55 12.67
N THR A 185 5.46 -15.38 12.20
CA THR A 185 5.74 -16.43 11.22
C THR A 185 5.96 -15.92 9.79
N GLU A 186 5.71 -14.63 9.55
CA GLU A 186 5.92 -13.96 8.26
C GLU A 186 7.26 -13.18 8.22
N CYS A 187 7.92 -13.05 9.38
CA CYS A 187 9.24 -12.45 9.49
C CYS A 187 10.32 -13.38 8.93
N ALA A 188 11.26 -12.82 8.17
CA ALA A 188 12.32 -13.55 7.46
C ALA A 188 13.30 -14.28 8.39
N ASN A 189 13.36 -13.89 9.67
CA ASN A 189 14.16 -14.61 10.64
C ASN A 189 13.63 -16.02 10.89
N PHE A 190 12.34 -16.28 10.70
CA PHE A 190 11.75 -17.59 10.99
C PHE A 190 11.69 -18.45 9.72
N ILE A 191 12.30 -19.63 9.77
CA ILE A 191 12.17 -20.64 8.72
C ILE A 191 10.75 -21.23 8.83
N ASN A 192 9.95 -21.05 7.80
CA ASN A 192 8.57 -21.51 7.78
C ASN A 192 8.35 -22.41 6.57
N ASP A 193 8.14 -23.71 6.79
CA ASP A 193 7.82 -24.71 5.76
C ASP A 193 6.38 -24.54 5.19
N ARG A 194 5.72 -23.44 5.56
CA ARG A 194 4.33 -23.20 5.18
C ARG A 194 4.29 -22.57 3.79
N CYS A 195 3.83 -23.38 2.83
CA CYS A 195 3.42 -23.00 1.48
C CYS A 195 4.55 -22.71 0.46
N GLU A 196 5.65 -23.46 0.48
CA GLU A 196 6.60 -23.48 -0.66
C GLU A 196 5.97 -24.03 -1.96
N GLY A 197 4.84 -24.73 -1.89
CA GLY A 197 4.11 -25.22 -3.07
C GLY A 197 3.25 -24.18 -3.83
N SER A 198 3.46 -22.86 -3.64
CA SER A 198 2.55 -21.83 -4.18
C SER A 198 2.82 -21.39 -5.63
N GLY A 199 3.99 -21.73 -6.20
CA GLY A 199 4.43 -21.22 -7.50
C GLY A 199 3.47 -21.50 -8.67
N TYR A 200 2.65 -22.56 -8.59
CA TYR A 200 1.72 -22.93 -9.67
C TYR A 200 0.33 -22.28 -9.59
N LEU A 201 -0.11 -21.87 -8.39
CA LEU A 201 -1.44 -21.26 -8.18
C LEU A 201 -1.41 -19.73 -8.30
N VAL A 202 -0.24 -19.12 -8.13
CA VAL A 202 -0.02 -17.67 -8.25
C VAL A 202 0.37 -17.31 -9.69
N ARG A 203 -0.30 -17.90 -10.69
CA ARG A 203 -0.32 -17.24 -12.00
C ARG A 203 -1.10 -15.95 -11.83
N LYS A 204 -0.57 -14.85 -12.37
CA LYS A 204 -1.21 -13.53 -12.36
C LYS A 204 -2.54 -13.60 -13.12
N VAL A 205 -3.61 -14.02 -12.45
CA VAL A 205 -4.96 -14.00 -13.04
C VAL A 205 -5.44 -12.55 -12.96
N GLY A 206 -5.27 -11.81 -14.04
CA GLY A 206 -5.69 -10.41 -14.10
C GLY A 206 -7.20 -10.24 -13.90
N ILE A 207 -7.61 -9.11 -13.33
CA ILE A 207 -9.02 -8.78 -13.08
C ILE A 207 -9.56 -7.91 -14.21
N LEU A 208 -10.85 -8.04 -14.53
CA LEU A 208 -11.48 -7.16 -15.52
C LEU A 208 -11.71 -5.76 -14.94
N PRO A 209 -11.84 -4.70 -15.76
CA PRO A 209 -12.20 -3.37 -15.27
C PRO A 209 -13.52 -3.35 -14.47
N SER A 210 -14.49 -4.19 -14.85
CA SER A 210 -15.74 -4.39 -14.08
C SER A 210 -15.49 -5.01 -12.70
N ASP A 211 -14.57 -5.97 -12.61
CA ASP A 211 -14.17 -6.57 -11.34
C ASP A 211 -13.44 -5.55 -10.46
N PHE A 212 -12.57 -4.72 -11.06
CA PHE A 212 -11.91 -3.63 -10.35
C PHE A 212 -12.91 -2.59 -9.82
N TRP A 213 -13.95 -2.27 -10.58
CA TRP A 213 -15.01 -1.38 -10.11
C TRP A 213 -15.79 -1.99 -8.93
N ALA A 214 -16.10 -3.29 -8.99
CA ALA A 214 -16.73 -4.01 -7.89
C ALA A 214 -15.83 -4.03 -6.64
N LEU A 215 -14.54 -4.32 -6.81
CA LEU A 215 -13.52 -4.25 -5.76
C LEU A 215 -13.50 -2.85 -5.13
N ARG A 216 -13.41 -1.80 -5.94
CA ARG A 216 -13.35 -0.43 -5.46
C ARG A 216 -14.58 -0.08 -4.62
N SER A 217 -15.76 -0.44 -5.11
CA SER A 217 -17.02 -0.20 -4.39
C SER A 217 -17.05 -0.93 -3.04
N GLU A 218 -16.60 -2.19 -3.01
CA GLU A 218 -16.49 -2.97 -1.77
C GLU A 218 -15.50 -2.35 -0.78
N VAL A 219 -14.28 -2.03 -1.24
CA VAL A 219 -13.20 -1.45 -0.43
C VAL A 219 -13.59 -0.08 0.14
N GLU A 220 -14.21 0.76 -0.68
CA GLU A 220 -14.70 2.08 -0.23
C GLU A 220 -15.78 1.92 0.85
N ALA A 221 -16.66 0.93 0.73
CA ALA A 221 -17.74 0.64 1.70
C ALA A 221 -17.26 0.07 3.05
N TRP A 222 -16.03 -0.42 3.17
CA TRP A 222 -15.51 -0.92 4.45
C TRP A 222 -15.45 0.19 5.51
N SER A 223 -16.21 0.03 6.59
CA SER A 223 -16.21 0.95 7.75
C SER A 223 -15.25 0.51 8.87
N ASN A 224 -15.04 -0.80 8.99
CA ASN A 224 -14.13 -1.46 9.93
C ASN A 224 -13.29 -2.50 9.19
N PHE A 225 -12.27 -3.07 9.86
CA PHE A 225 -11.49 -4.16 9.28
C PHE A 225 -12.45 -5.26 8.81
N PRO A 226 -12.44 -5.61 7.50
CA PRO A 226 -13.39 -6.57 6.97
C PRO A 226 -13.13 -7.93 7.64
N ALA A 227 -14.18 -8.52 8.23
CA ALA A 227 -14.11 -9.90 8.72
C ALA A 227 -14.31 -10.93 7.59
N THR A 228 -14.92 -10.48 6.48
CA THR A 228 -15.11 -11.24 5.25
C THR A 228 -14.90 -10.34 4.04
N TYR A 229 -14.40 -10.88 2.94
CA TYR A 229 -14.34 -10.16 1.67
C TYR A 229 -14.81 -11.03 0.48
N SER A 230 -15.13 -10.39 -0.64
CA SER A 230 -15.58 -11.08 -1.87
C SER A 230 -14.49 -11.90 -2.54
N PHE A 231 -14.88 -12.77 -3.47
CA PHE A 231 -13.92 -13.48 -4.32
C PHE A 231 -13.01 -12.54 -5.14
N THR A 232 -13.50 -11.37 -5.56
CA THR A 232 -12.66 -10.40 -6.26
C THR A 232 -11.59 -9.84 -5.35
N ALA A 233 -11.96 -9.47 -4.12
CA ALA A 233 -11.00 -9.04 -3.10
C ALA A 233 -10.01 -10.16 -2.75
N LEU A 234 -10.45 -11.42 -2.68
CA LEU A 234 -9.58 -12.59 -2.50
C LEU A 234 -8.48 -12.66 -3.57
N ARG A 235 -8.86 -12.54 -4.84
CA ARG A 235 -7.93 -12.59 -5.98
C ARG A 235 -6.87 -11.49 -5.90
N VAL A 236 -7.27 -10.31 -5.45
CA VAL A 236 -6.37 -9.17 -5.22
C VAL A 236 -5.49 -9.42 -3.99
N ALA A 237 -6.05 -9.95 -2.90
CA ALA A 237 -5.34 -10.22 -1.65
C ALA A 237 -4.14 -11.17 -1.84
N VAL A 238 -4.27 -12.18 -2.71
CA VAL A 238 -3.16 -13.09 -3.09
C VAL A 238 -1.96 -12.35 -3.71
N HIS A 239 -2.18 -11.19 -4.30
CA HIS A 239 -1.16 -10.40 -4.99
C HIS A 239 -0.79 -9.11 -4.25
N LEU A 240 -1.10 -8.98 -2.95
CA LEU A 240 -0.76 -7.77 -2.19
C LEU A 240 0.74 -7.44 -2.15
N HIS A 241 1.60 -8.43 -2.39
CA HIS A 241 3.05 -8.21 -2.57
C HIS A 241 3.39 -7.34 -3.79
N MET A 242 2.47 -7.21 -4.76
CA MET A 242 2.60 -6.35 -5.94
C MET A 242 2.08 -4.92 -5.69
N ALA A 243 1.67 -4.59 -4.46
CA ALA A 243 1.25 -3.23 -4.13
C ALA A 243 2.42 -2.27 -4.39
N ASP A 244 2.16 -1.18 -5.10
CA ASP A 244 3.17 -0.18 -5.43
C ASP A 244 3.64 0.53 -4.15
N GLU A 245 4.82 0.15 -3.66
CA GLU A 245 5.41 0.67 -2.44
C GLU A 245 5.61 2.19 -2.50
N LEU A 246 5.93 2.74 -3.67
CA LEU A 246 6.10 4.19 -3.83
C LEU A 246 4.75 4.92 -3.67
N SER A 247 3.69 4.38 -4.26
CA SER A 247 2.33 4.92 -4.08
C SER A 247 1.89 4.86 -2.62
N LEU A 248 2.12 3.74 -1.93
CA LEU A 248 1.79 3.59 -0.51
C LEU A 248 2.58 4.55 0.38
N LYS A 249 3.89 4.68 0.14
CA LYS A 249 4.75 5.67 0.79
C LYS A 249 4.21 7.09 0.60
N ARG A 250 3.88 7.45 -0.63
CA ARG A 250 3.35 8.78 -0.95
C ARG A 250 1.99 9.02 -0.29
N TRP A 251 1.11 8.02 -0.32
CA TRP A 251 -0.20 8.07 0.32
C TRP A 251 -0.06 8.31 1.83
N ALA A 252 0.87 7.62 2.49
CA ALA A 252 1.08 7.73 3.93
C ALA A 252 1.47 9.16 4.34
N ILE A 253 2.43 9.79 3.65
CA ILE A 253 2.81 11.19 3.94
C ILE A 253 1.63 12.14 3.68
N LEU A 254 0.97 12.02 2.53
CA LEU A 254 -0.07 12.98 2.12
C LEU A 254 -1.35 12.90 2.96
N ASN A 255 -1.68 11.72 3.50
CA ASN A 255 -2.90 11.50 4.26
C ASN A 255 -2.69 11.57 5.77
N SER A 256 -1.48 11.34 6.27
CA SER A 256 -1.14 11.46 7.70
C SER A 256 -1.67 12.76 8.36
N PRO A 257 -1.57 13.96 7.74
CA PRO A 257 -2.09 15.20 8.32
C PRO A 257 -3.61 15.18 8.58
N LYS A 258 -4.38 14.41 7.79
CA LYS A 258 -5.84 14.27 7.98
C LYS A 258 -6.18 13.57 9.30
N PHE A 259 -5.22 12.86 9.88
CA PHE A 259 -5.31 12.15 11.15
C PHE A 259 -4.56 12.86 12.28
N GLY A 260 -4.09 14.09 12.05
CA GLY A 260 -3.56 14.99 13.08
C GLY A 260 -2.05 14.94 13.31
N ILE A 261 -1.32 14.05 12.64
CA ILE A 261 0.14 13.93 12.76
C ILE A 261 0.78 14.21 11.41
N LEU A 262 1.99 14.78 11.40
CA LEU A 262 2.77 14.94 10.18
C LEU A 262 3.98 14.02 10.24
N ILE A 263 4.08 13.06 9.33
CA ILE A 263 5.24 12.17 9.25
C ILE A 263 6.24 12.65 8.19
N ASP A 264 7.52 12.38 8.44
CA ASP A 264 8.57 12.56 7.45
C ASP A 264 8.83 11.27 6.65
N THR A 265 9.79 11.35 5.74
CA THR A 265 10.20 10.25 4.86
C THR A 265 10.64 9.01 5.63
N ALA A 266 11.40 9.17 6.72
CA ALA A 266 11.90 8.03 7.50
C ALA A 266 10.77 7.36 8.30
N MET A 267 9.92 8.15 8.94
CA MET A 267 8.76 7.64 9.66
C MET A 267 7.78 6.91 8.74
N ARG A 268 7.57 7.45 7.53
CA ARG A 268 6.80 6.77 6.48
C ARG A 268 7.36 5.39 6.16
N ASP A 269 8.68 5.26 6.06
CA ASP A 269 9.30 3.98 5.72
C ASP A 269 9.08 2.93 6.82
N HIS A 270 9.15 3.33 8.10
CA HIS A 270 8.76 2.48 9.23
C HIS A 270 7.29 2.06 9.20
N VAL A 271 6.38 3.00 8.93
CA VAL A 271 4.93 2.73 8.80
C VAL A 271 4.65 1.73 7.68
N VAL A 272 5.23 1.94 6.50
CA VAL A 272 5.02 1.08 5.33
C VAL A 272 5.65 -0.30 5.54
N LEU A 273 6.77 -0.40 6.26
CA LEU A 273 7.37 -1.68 6.64
C LEU A 273 6.42 -2.52 7.49
N LEU A 274 5.81 -1.94 8.54
CA LEU A 274 4.87 -2.67 9.38
C LEU A 274 3.58 -3.03 8.62
N LEU A 275 3.10 -2.15 7.75
CA LEU A 275 2.00 -2.47 6.83
C LEU A 275 2.36 -3.67 5.95
N LYS A 276 3.55 -3.68 5.35
CA LYS A 276 4.04 -4.77 4.50
C LYS A 276 4.03 -6.11 5.23
N LEU A 277 4.49 -6.15 6.48
CA LEU A 277 4.41 -7.36 7.31
C LEU A 277 2.95 -7.84 7.48
N CYS A 278 2.02 -6.92 7.74
CA CYS A 278 0.60 -7.26 7.86
C CYS A 278 0.03 -7.77 6.52
N LEU A 279 0.38 -7.14 5.40
CA LEU A 279 -0.06 -7.57 4.07
C LEU A 279 0.48 -8.95 3.69
N LYS A 280 1.68 -9.33 4.17
CA LYS A 280 2.20 -10.71 4.01
C LYS A 280 1.30 -11.73 4.70
N ALA A 281 0.92 -11.48 5.96
CA ALA A 281 -0.01 -12.36 6.67
C ALA A 281 -1.38 -12.48 5.97
N VAL A 282 -1.91 -11.35 5.47
CA VAL A 282 -3.16 -11.30 4.68
C VAL A 282 -3.03 -12.10 3.38
N ARG A 283 -1.91 -11.96 2.68
CA ARG A 283 -1.62 -12.72 1.45
C ARG A 283 -1.58 -14.21 1.74
N THR A 284 -0.88 -14.63 2.79
CA THR A 284 -0.78 -16.04 3.19
C THR A 284 -2.17 -16.62 3.49
N GLU A 285 -3.02 -15.87 4.20
CA GLU A 285 -4.43 -16.23 4.42
C GLU A 285 -5.22 -16.35 3.11
N ALA A 286 -5.07 -15.38 2.21
CA ALA A 286 -5.76 -15.36 0.93
C ALA A 286 -5.34 -16.53 0.02
N VAL A 287 -4.06 -16.90 0.02
CA VAL A 287 -3.56 -18.06 -0.74
C VAL A 287 -4.19 -19.35 -0.22
N CYS A 288 -4.25 -19.54 1.10
CA CYS A 288 -4.91 -20.70 1.71
C CYS A 288 -6.41 -20.72 1.39
N SER A 289 -7.08 -19.58 1.49
CA SER A 289 -8.51 -19.45 1.19
C SER A 289 -8.80 -19.75 -0.28
N LEU A 290 -7.97 -19.25 -1.20
CA LEU A 290 -8.10 -19.53 -2.63
C LEU A 290 -7.90 -21.02 -2.94
N LYS A 291 -6.93 -21.69 -2.33
CA LYS A 291 -6.74 -23.16 -2.45
C LYS A 291 -8.01 -23.91 -2.06
N LEU A 292 -8.57 -23.59 -0.90
CA LEU A 292 -9.81 -24.22 -0.41
C LEU A 292 -11.01 -23.97 -1.34
N VAL A 293 -11.11 -22.77 -1.92
CA VAL A 293 -12.16 -22.45 -2.90
C VAL A 293 -12.00 -23.25 -4.19
N LEU A 294 -10.76 -23.40 -4.69
CA LEU A 294 -10.47 -24.16 -5.91
C LEU A 294 -10.61 -25.68 -5.74
N GLU A 295 -10.29 -26.21 -4.56
CA GLU A 295 -10.41 -27.64 -4.24
C GLU A 295 -11.87 -28.08 -4.07
N LYS A 296 -12.74 -27.17 -3.61
CA LYS A 296 -14.19 -27.39 -3.57
C LYS A 296 -14.73 -27.36 -5.01
N LYS A 297 -14.63 -28.49 -5.71
CA LYS A 297 -15.11 -28.77 -7.09
C LYS A 297 -16.63 -28.63 -7.32
N GLY A 298 -17.33 -27.82 -6.53
CA GLY A 298 -18.71 -27.41 -6.82
C GLY A 298 -18.72 -26.12 -7.62
N PHE A 299 -19.63 -26.00 -8.59
CA PHE A 299 -19.94 -24.74 -9.27
C PHE A 299 -20.49 -23.71 -8.26
N LEU A 300 -19.63 -23.17 -7.41
CA LEU A 300 -19.94 -21.98 -6.65
C LEU A 300 -19.83 -20.82 -7.62
N ASP A 301 -20.93 -20.09 -7.83
CA ASP A 301 -20.85 -18.79 -8.47
C ASP A 301 -19.83 -17.94 -7.70
N PRO A 302 -18.70 -17.54 -8.32
CA PRO A 302 -17.67 -16.76 -7.66
C PRO A 302 -18.21 -15.48 -7.02
N ARG A 303 -19.36 -14.97 -7.48
CA ARG A 303 -20.00 -13.76 -6.94
C ARG A 303 -20.66 -13.99 -5.58
N VAL A 304 -20.95 -15.23 -5.21
CA VAL A 304 -21.59 -15.60 -3.94
C VAL A 304 -20.56 -16.02 -2.88
N VAL A 305 -19.33 -16.33 -3.30
CA VAL A 305 -18.26 -16.74 -2.39
C VAL A 305 -17.78 -15.56 -1.55
N ARG A 306 -17.92 -15.70 -0.24
CA ARG A 306 -17.29 -14.84 0.77
C ARG A 306 -16.23 -15.64 1.52
N CYS A 307 -15.09 -15.01 1.75
CA CYS A 307 -13.98 -15.61 2.47
C CYS A 307 -13.80 -14.90 3.80
N ASP A 308 -13.80 -15.67 4.88
CA ASP A 308 -13.44 -15.18 6.21
C ASP A 308 -11.96 -14.78 6.22
N CYS A 309 -11.63 -13.69 6.91
CA CYS A 309 -10.26 -13.18 6.98
C CYS A 309 -9.83 -12.80 8.41
N PRO A 310 -9.83 -13.76 9.36
CA PRO A 310 -9.41 -13.51 10.74
C PRO A 310 -7.96 -13.04 10.88
N ARG A 311 -7.02 -13.49 10.02
CA ARG A 311 -5.63 -13.02 10.04
C ARG A 311 -5.54 -11.57 9.59
N LEU A 312 -6.30 -11.16 8.57
CA LEU A 312 -6.42 -9.75 8.21
C LEU A 312 -6.85 -8.89 9.40
N VAL A 313 -7.93 -9.29 10.07
CA VAL A 313 -8.45 -8.54 11.23
C VAL A 313 -7.40 -8.51 12.35
N GLY A 314 -6.78 -9.64 12.68
CA GLY A 314 -5.75 -9.72 13.72
C GLY A 314 -4.52 -8.86 13.43
N SER A 315 -3.96 -8.98 12.22
CA SER A 315 -2.78 -8.24 11.79
C SER A 315 -3.01 -6.72 11.79
N LEU A 316 -4.16 -6.26 11.27
CA LEU A 316 -4.45 -4.83 11.22
C LEU A 316 -4.87 -4.25 12.56
N THR A 317 -5.51 -5.05 13.42
CA THR A 317 -5.81 -4.64 14.80
C THR A 317 -4.51 -4.44 15.58
N TRP A 318 -3.54 -5.35 15.42
CA TRP A 318 -2.21 -5.18 15.99
C TRP A 318 -1.50 -3.94 15.42
N LEU A 319 -1.51 -3.72 14.10
CA LEU A 319 -0.88 -2.54 13.52
C LEU A 319 -1.53 -1.24 14.03
N ALA A 320 -2.86 -1.23 14.16
CA ALA A 320 -3.59 -0.10 14.72
C ALA A 320 -3.21 0.16 16.19
N SER A 321 -2.96 -0.89 16.99
CA SER A 321 -2.51 -0.73 18.37
C SER A 321 -1.11 -0.12 18.43
N GLN A 322 -0.17 -0.56 17.58
CA GLN A 322 1.19 0.02 17.54
C GLN A 322 1.16 1.49 17.09
N ILE A 323 0.41 1.81 16.04
CA ILE A 323 0.35 3.18 15.51
C ILE A 323 -0.45 4.14 16.39
N SER A 324 -1.27 3.61 17.30
CA SER A 324 -2.06 4.41 18.25
C SER A 324 -1.20 5.29 19.15
N VAL A 325 0.07 4.92 19.38
CA VAL A 325 1.06 5.74 20.08
C VAL A 325 1.23 7.10 19.38
N LEU A 326 1.18 7.14 18.04
CA LEU A 326 1.33 8.36 17.27
C LEU A 326 -0.01 9.08 17.06
N TYR A 327 -1.01 8.37 16.58
CA TYR A 327 -2.26 8.99 16.09
C TYR A 327 -3.39 8.98 17.13
N GLY A 328 -3.26 8.22 18.22
CA GLY A 328 -4.37 7.82 19.09
C GLY A 328 -5.14 6.63 18.52
N GLU A 329 -5.97 5.98 19.34
CA GLU A 329 -6.67 4.73 19.00
C GLU A 329 -7.58 4.87 17.78
N VAL A 330 -8.45 5.88 17.77
CA VAL A 330 -9.46 6.09 16.72
C VAL A 330 -8.79 6.46 15.38
N ASN A 331 -7.95 7.48 15.38
CA ASN A 331 -7.28 7.95 14.17
C ASN A 331 -6.26 6.95 13.65
N GLY A 332 -5.55 6.23 14.54
CA GLY A 332 -4.63 5.17 14.16
C GLY A 332 -5.34 4.05 13.42
N LYS A 333 -6.49 3.60 13.91
CA LYS A 333 -7.33 2.61 13.22
C LYS A 333 -7.78 3.09 11.84
N PHE A 334 -8.27 4.33 11.72
CA PHE A 334 -8.69 4.86 10.42
C PHE A 334 -7.54 5.07 9.44
N PHE A 335 -6.35 5.45 9.93
CA PHE A 335 -5.16 5.57 9.09
C PHE A 335 -4.72 4.20 8.54
N VAL A 336 -4.68 3.17 9.40
CA VAL A 336 -4.39 1.78 8.97
C VAL A 336 -5.43 1.26 7.99
N MET A 337 -6.72 1.55 8.23
CA MET A 337 -7.79 1.24 7.29
C MET A 337 -7.55 1.92 5.93
N GLY A 338 -7.19 3.20 5.91
CA GLY A 338 -6.89 3.92 4.67
C GLY A 338 -5.74 3.29 3.90
N MET A 339 -4.67 2.87 4.59
CA MET A 339 -3.55 2.15 3.97
C MET A 339 -3.95 0.78 3.43
N LEU A 340 -4.82 0.04 4.13
CA LEU A 340 -5.37 -1.22 3.64
C LEU A 340 -6.13 -0.99 2.33
N LYS A 341 -7.05 0.00 2.32
CA LYS A 341 -7.83 0.34 1.14
C LYS A 341 -6.94 0.70 -0.03
N GLU A 342 -5.95 1.56 0.19
CA GLU A 342 -5.00 1.94 -0.88
C GLU A 342 -4.19 0.73 -1.36
N SER A 343 -3.76 -0.17 -0.46
CA SER A 343 -3.06 -1.41 -0.84
C SER A 343 -3.89 -2.26 -1.80
N PHE A 344 -5.17 -2.50 -1.47
CA PHE A 344 -6.08 -3.25 -2.34
C PHE A 344 -6.31 -2.55 -3.68
N LEU A 345 -6.49 -1.22 -3.69
CA LEU A 345 -6.71 -0.46 -4.91
C LEU A 345 -5.46 -0.43 -5.79
N CYS A 346 -4.27 -0.19 -5.23
CA CYS A 346 -2.99 -0.23 -5.95
C CYS A 346 -2.75 -1.61 -6.56
N THR A 347 -2.90 -2.69 -5.78
CA THR A 347 -2.76 -4.05 -6.30
C THR A 347 -3.82 -4.35 -7.37
N GLY A 348 -5.08 -3.95 -7.15
CA GLY A 348 -6.16 -4.10 -8.12
C GLY A 348 -5.82 -3.44 -9.46
N ARG A 349 -5.34 -2.18 -9.44
CA ARG A 349 -4.87 -1.46 -10.65
C ARG A 349 -3.75 -2.21 -11.35
N CYS A 350 -2.81 -2.78 -10.60
CA CYS A 350 -1.70 -3.58 -11.15
C CYS A 350 -2.15 -4.91 -11.79
N LEU A 351 -3.28 -5.45 -11.34
CA LEU A 351 -3.88 -6.68 -11.84
C LEU A 351 -4.88 -6.47 -12.98
N MET A 352 -5.34 -5.23 -13.24
CA MET A 352 -6.29 -4.99 -14.32
C MET A 352 -5.75 -5.47 -15.66
N LEU A 353 -6.54 -6.29 -16.35
CA LEU A 353 -6.28 -6.70 -17.72
C LEU A 353 -6.31 -5.48 -18.65
N PHE A 354 -5.62 -5.58 -19.79
CA PHE A 354 -5.43 -4.48 -20.76
C PHE A 354 -4.55 -3.32 -20.27
N ARG A 355 -3.83 -3.49 -19.15
CA ARG A 355 -2.67 -2.64 -18.85
C ARG A 355 -1.68 -2.78 -20.00
N ARG A 356 -1.45 -1.70 -20.75
CA ARG A 356 -0.34 -1.63 -21.70
C ARG A 356 0.92 -1.97 -20.92
N GLU A 357 1.64 -3.01 -21.33
CA GLU A 357 3.03 -3.19 -20.91
C GLU A 357 3.76 -1.92 -21.36
N GLU A 358 3.98 -1.00 -20.43
CA GLU A 358 5.09 -0.08 -20.56
C GLU A 358 6.30 -0.98 -20.70
N LYS A 359 6.88 -1.04 -21.90
CA LYS A 359 8.19 -1.64 -22.10
C LYS A 359 9.07 -1.03 -21.02
N SER A 360 9.37 -1.79 -19.98
CA SER A 360 10.36 -1.42 -19.00
C SER A 360 11.63 -1.22 -19.81
N VAL A 361 12.04 0.02 -20.00
CA VAL A 361 13.40 0.31 -20.41
C VAL A 361 14.24 -0.37 -19.35
N ILE A 362 14.88 -1.46 -19.71
CA ILE A 362 15.92 -2.08 -18.93
C ILE A 362 16.98 -0.99 -18.83
N ILE A 363 16.96 -0.23 -17.74
CA ILE A 363 18.09 0.61 -17.38
C ILE A 363 19.11 -0.39 -16.89
N ASP A 364 19.95 -0.85 -17.82
CA ASP A 364 21.17 -1.55 -17.49
C ASP A 364 21.94 -0.69 -16.48
N LYS A 365 21.92 -1.12 -15.23
CA LYS A 365 22.81 -0.61 -14.20
C LYS A 365 24.21 -1.12 -14.53
N ASN A 366 24.90 -0.44 -15.42
CA ASN A 366 26.35 -0.47 -15.55
C ASN A 366 26.83 0.88 -16.09
N VAL A 367 26.76 1.93 -15.27
CA VAL A 367 27.58 3.14 -15.48
C VAL A 367 28.07 3.65 -14.14
N MET A 368 29.35 3.37 -13.86
CA MET A 368 30.38 4.22 -13.24
C MET A 368 31.70 3.51 -13.57
N ALA A 369 32.81 4.10 -14.02
CA ALA A 369 33.22 5.46 -14.32
C ALA A 369 34.56 5.35 -15.10
N GLY A 370 35.00 6.42 -15.76
CA GLY A 370 36.41 6.61 -16.17
C GLY A 370 36.71 6.27 -17.62
N GLY A 371 37.11 7.28 -18.39
CA GLY A 371 37.27 7.21 -19.85
C GLY A 371 38.53 6.51 -20.35
N SER A 372 38.53 6.23 -21.65
CA SER A 372 39.70 6.31 -22.54
C SER A 372 39.26 5.97 -23.98
N GLU A 373 39.38 6.95 -24.86
CA GLU A 373 39.79 6.90 -26.27
C GLU A 373 39.08 6.03 -27.34
N CYS A 374 39.00 6.65 -28.51
CA CYS A 374 38.40 6.22 -29.78
C CYS A 374 38.90 4.88 -30.33
N SER A 375 37.98 4.11 -30.94
CA SER A 375 38.14 3.63 -32.33
C SER A 375 36.81 3.06 -32.83
N GLY A 376 36.42 3.41 -34.06
CA GLY A 376 35.18 2.98 -34.68
C GLY A 376 35.22 1.54 -35.20
N MET A 377 34.04 0.94 -35.34
CA MET A 377 33.74 -0.08 -36.35
C MET A 377 32.21 -0.18 -36.52
N GLU A 378 31.75 -0.08 -37.76
CA GLU A 378 30.35 -0.19 -38.17
C GLU A 378 29.71 -1.53 -37.76
N CYS A 379 28.51 -1.49 -37.19
CA CYS A 379 27.66 -2.68 -37.06
C CYS A 379 26.72 -2.76 -38.26
N LYS A 380 27.04 -3.66 -39.20
CA LYS A 380 26.18 -4.07 -40.31
C LYS A 380 24.87 -4.69 -39.79
N LEU A 381 23.76 -4.23 -40.34
CA LEU A 381 22.43 -4.81 -40.22
C LEU A 381 22.32 -5.94 -41.26
N GLU A 382 22.15 -7.19 -40.84
CA GLU A 382 21.77 -8.29 -41.74
C GLU A 382 20.39 -8.84 -41.33
N PRO A 383 19.48 -9.06 -42.29
CA PRO A 383 18.10 -9.49 -42.01
C PRO A 383 18.02 -11.03 -41.98
N SER A 384 17.60 -11.61 -40.85
CA SER A 384 17.28 -13.04 -40.77
C SER A 384 15.77 -13.29 -40.85
N LYS A 385 15.47 -14.36 -41.60
CA LYS A 385 14.23 -14.84 -42.20
C LYS A 385 13.16 -15.33 -41.19
N PRO A 386 11.90 -15.56 -41.64
CA PRO A 386 10.77 -15.78 -40.73
C PRO A 386 10.84 -17.18 -40.11
N ALA A 387 10.73 -17.25 -38.78
CA ALA A 387 10.59 -18.48 -38.05
C ALA A 387 9.10 -18.77 -37.82
N GLU A 388 8.58 -19.75 -38.56
CA GLU A 388 7.49 -20.59 -38.10
C GLU A 388 7.89 -21.25 -36.77
N ASN A 389 6.88 -21.55 -35.94
CA ASN A 389 6.91 -22.09 -34.57
C ASN A 389 6.86 -21.03 -33.47
N LEU A 390 5.61 -20.69 -33.12
CA LEU A 390 5.21 -19.91 -31.94
C LEU A 390 5.44 -20.75 -30.66
N GLU A 391 6.69 -21.01 -30.30
CA GLU A 391 7.04 -21.37 -28.93
C GLU A 391 7.28 -20.08 -28.16
N VAL A 392 6.23 -19.61 -27.49
CA VAL A 392 6.34 -18.58 -26.46
C VAL A 392 7.21 -19.18 -25.35
N LYS A 393 8.52 -18.88 -25.38
CA LYS A 393 9.41 -19.07 -24.23
C LYS A 393 8.87 -18.19 -23.10
N LEU A 394 8.06 -18.82 -22.26
CA LEU A 394 7.56 -18.29 -21.01
C LEU A 394 8.79 -17.96 -20.16
N HIS A 395 9.09 -16.68 -20.01
CA HIS A 395 10.09 -16.24 -19.05
C HIS A 395 9.58 -16.65 -17.67
N GLU A 396 10.22 -17.64 -17.05
CA GLU A 396 10.04 -17.87 -15.62
C GLU A 396 10.38 -16.55 -14.92
N PRO A 397 9.48 -16.01 -14.08
CA PRO A 397 9.85 -14.87 -13.27
C PRO A 397 10.95 -15.36 -12.33
N SER A 398 12.16 -14.87 -12.57
CA SER A 398 13.23 -14.94 -11.58
C SER A 398 12.66 -14.38 -10.28
N ASP A 399 12.53 -15.25 -9.28
CA ASP A 399 12.29 -14.89 -7.89
C ASP A 399 13.46 -14.03 -7.42
N ASN A 400 13.45 -12.75 -7.80
CA ASN A 400 14.31 -11.74 -7.22
C ASN A 400 13.69 -11.34 -5.86
N SER A 401 13.61 -12.35 -4.99
CA SER A 401 12.98 -12.39 -3.66
C SER A 401 13.90 -11.80 -2.57
N GLY A 402 14.71 -10.80 -2.93
CA GLY A 402 15.44 -9.98 -1.96
C GLY A 402 14.53 -8.93 -1.31
N CYS A 403 13.59 -8.38 -2.09
CA CYS A 403 12.86 -7.16 -1.73
C CYS A 403 11.65 -7.38 -0.79
N ASP A 404 11.21 -8.61 -0.49
CA ASP A 404 9.96 -8.88 0.26
C ASP A 404 10.17 -9.38 1.71
N LYS A 405 11.41 -9.28 2.21
CA LYS A 405 11.78 -9.74 3.56
C LYS A 405 11.56 -8.64 4.59
N VAL A 406 10.95 -9.00 5.72
CA VAL A 406 10.80 -8.14 6.90
C VAL A 406 11.39 -8.90 8.07
N PHE A 407 12.32 -8.29 8.80
CA PHE A 407 12.99 -8.91 9.94
C PHE A 407 12.42 -8.39 11.26
N VAL A 408 12.50 -9.21 12.31
CA VAL A 408 12.06 -8.88 13.67
C VAL A 408 12.76 -7.62 14.19
N SER A 409 14.05 -7.47 13.90
CA SER A 409 14.83 -6.29 14.26
C SER A 409 14.25 -5.01 13.63
N GLN A 410 13.77 -5.07 12.39
CA GLN A 410 13.17 -3.92 11.72
C GLN A 410 11.78 -3.61 12.30
N VAL A 411 11.03 -4.64 12.72
CA VAL A 411 9.77 -4.44 13.46
C VAL A 411 10.04 -3.73 14.78
N ALA A 412 11.05 -4.15 15.54
CA ALA A 412 11.47 -3.49 16.77
C ALA A 412 11.90 -2.03 16.52
N SER A 413 12.75 -1.80 15.51
CA SER A 413 13.16 -0.45 15.10
C SER A 413 11.97 0.45 14.72
N ALA A 414 10.97 -0.08 14.04
CA ALA A 414 9.78 0.67 13.63
C ALA A 414 8.88 1.04 14.82
N ILE A 415 8.73 0.14 15.79
CA ILE A 415 7.96 0.43 17.01
C ILE A 415 8.72 1.44 17.88
N ALA A 416 10.04 1.28 18.06
CA ALA A 416 10.87 2.25 18.75
C ALA A 416 10.80 3.63 18.09
N ALA A 417 10.80 3.68 16.75
CA ALA A 417 10.62 4.91 15.98
C ALA A 417 9.30 5.62 16.31
N PHE A 418 8.20 4.90 16.49
CA PHE A 418 6.91 5.49 16.88
C PHE A 418 6.98 6.15 18.26
N HIS A 419 7.64 5.52 19.23
CA HIS A 419 7.84 6.11 20.55
C HIS A 419 8.74 7.34 20.52
N GLU A 420 9.86 7.29 19.79
CA GLU A 420 10.74 8.45 19.62
C GLU A 420 9.99 9.62 18.96
N ARG A 421 9.20 9.30 17.93
CA ARG A 421 8.43 10.29 17.20
C ARG A 421 7.31 10.91 18.05
N PHE A 422 6.70 10.14 18.93
CA PHE A 422 5.73 10.67 19.90
C PHE A 422 6.38 11.70 20.84
N LEU A 423 7.59 11.41 21.36
CA LEU A 423 8.35 12.36 22.18
C LEU A 423 8.73 13.62 21.40
N LEU A 424 9.11 13.47 20.13
CA LEU A 424 9.38 14.59 19.24
C LEU A 424 8.13 15.48 19.06
N GLU A 425 6.95 14.90 18.85
CA GLU A 425 5.69 15.65 18.75
C GLU A 425 5.38 16.44 20.03
N GLN A 426 5.62 15.84 21.20
CA GLN A 426 5.46 16.55 22.48
C GLN A 426 6.43 17.72 22.61
N ARG A 427 7.70 17.53 22.25
CA ARG A 427 8.72 18.59 22.25
C ARG A 427 8.38 19.71 21.28
N VAL A 428 7.96 19.38 20.06
CA VAL A 428 7.53 20.38 19.05
C VAL A 428 6.35 21.20 19.57
N LYS A 429 5.35 20.56 20.20
CA LYS A 429 4.23 21.26 20.83
C LYS A 429 4.71 22.18 21.95
N ALA A 430 5.58 21.70 22.84
CA ALA A 430 6.12 22.51 23.92
C ALA A 430 6.85 23.76 23.40
N LEU A 431 7.73 23.61 22.40
CA LEU A 431 8.49 24.72 21.81
C LEU A 431 7.62 25.73 21.06
N ARG A 432 6.52 25.29 20.42
CA ARG A 432 5.60 26.21 19.72
C ARG A 432 4.78 27.07 20.68
N PHE A 433 4.45 26.53 21.85
CA PHE A 433 3.55 27.16 22.80
C PHE A 433 4.23 27.62 24.10
N THR A 434 5.57 27.59 24.17
CA THR A 434 6.30 28.28 25.24
C THR A 434 6.02 29.78 25.17
N GLN A 435 5.19 30.28 26.09
CA GLN A 435 5.03 31.71 26.29
C GLN A 435 6.40 32.31 26.62
N PRO A 436 6.85 33.38 25.94
CA PRO A 436 7.91 34.19 26.49
C PRO A 436 7.39 34.73 27.83
N VAL A 437 8.01 34.33 28.93
CA VAL A 437 7.78 34.99 30.23
C VAL A 437 8.08 36.47 29.99
N ALA A 438 7.05 37.30 30.04
CA ALA A 438 7.20 38.74 29.88
C ALA A 438 8.23 39.20 30.91
N ARG A 439 9.42 39.62 30.44
CA ARG A 439 10.42 40.34 31.25
C ARG A 439 9.90 41.72 31.62
N PHE A 440 8.74 41.82 32.25
CA PHE A 440 8.24 43.03 32.86
C PHE A 440 7.24 42.66 33.95
N LYS A 441 7.78 42.45 35.17
CA LYS A 441 7.30 43.12 36.39
C LYS A 441 8.27 42.85 37.55
N ARG A 442 9.11 43.87 37.74
CA ARG A 442 9.87 44.31 38.93
C ARG A 442 10.81 43.35 39.62
#